data_AF-A0A060X0N5-F1
#
_entry.id   AF-A0A060X0N5-F1
#
_cell.length_a   1.000
_cell.length_b   1.000
_cell.length_c   1.000
_cell.angle_alpha   90.00
_cell.angle_beta   90.00
_cell.angle_gamma   90.00
#
_symmetry.space_group_name_H-M   'P 1'
#
loop_
_entity.id
_entity.type
_entity.pdbx_description
1 polymer ?
#
loop_
_entity_poly.entity_id
_entity_poly.type
_entity_poly.pdbx_seq_one_letter_code
_entity_poly.pdbx_strand_id
1 'polypeptide(L)' 'MKTADVARTINCNVRTVRRQRYRETGRTADRSRSGRPRVTTPAQDRYIQTSHLRDRYRMATTTARVTPEMHNPSISA' A
#
# COMPACT_ATOMS: atom_id res chain seq x y z
N MET A 1 -5.04 -10.30 -3.82
CA MET A 1 -6.45 -10.70 -3.60
C MET A 1 -7.09 -9.77 -2.58
N LYS A 2 -8.17 -9.06 -2.91
CA LYS A 2 -8.85 -8.16 -1.97
C LYS A 2 -9.77 -8.96 -1.06
N THR A 3 -10.10 -8.42 0.11
CA THR A 3 -11.06 -9.01 1.08
C THR A 3 -12.40 -9.34 0.45
N ALA A 4 -12.86 -8.49 -0.48
CA ALA A 4 -14.11 -8.68 -1.20
C ALA A 4 -14.04 -9.88 -2.16
N ASP A 5 -12.88 -10.15 -2.76
CA ASP A 5 -12.72 -11.28 -3.66
C ASP A 5 -12.77 -12.60 -2.87
N VAL A 6 -12.10 -12.66 -1.72
CA VAL A 6 -12.16 -13.80 -0.79
C VAL A 6 -13.60 -14.05 -0.34
N ALA A 7 -14.33 -12.98 0.00
CA ALA A 7 -15.71 -13.07 0.44
C ALA A 7 -16.63 -13.63 -0.64
N ARG A 8 -16.45 -13.21 -1.90
CA ARG A 8 -17.18 -13.77 -3.05
C ARG A 8 -16.84 -15.23 -3.29
N THR A 9 -15.55 -15.62 -3.22
CA THR A 9 -15.14 -17.02 -3.46
C THR A 9 -15.68 -18.00 -2.44
N ILE A 10 -15.84 -17.58 -1.17
CA ILE A 10 -16.32 -18.44 -0.09
C ILE A 10 -17.79 -18.17 0.28
N ASN A 11 -18.52 -17.44 -0.57
CA ASN A 11 -19.91 -17.03 -0.38
C ASN A 11 -20.23 -16.51 1.03
N CYS A 12 -19.46 -15.53 1.50
CA CYS A 12 -19.66 -14.95 2.82
C CYS A 12 -19.64 -13.42 2.77
N ASN A 13 -20.09 -12.77 3.85
CA ASN A 13 -20.01 -11.32 3.95
C ASN A 13 -18.56 -10.87 4.15
N VAL A 14 -18.16 -9.77 3.48
CA VAL A 14 -16.84 -9.13 3.65
C VAL A 14 -16.52 -8.84 5.12
N ARG A 15 -17.53 -8.50 5.94
CA ARG A 15 -17.38 -8.30 7.39
C ARG A 15 -16.87 -9.55 8.11
N THR A 16 -17.31 -10.73 7.68
CA THR A 16 -16.90 -12.03 8.26
C THR A 16 -15.41 -12.26 8.01
N VAL A 17 -14.96 -12.07 6.76
CA VAL A 17 -13.54 -12.18 6.39
C VAL A 17 -12.67 -11.18 7.16
N ARG A 18 -13.13 -9.94 7.35
CA ARG A 18 -12.41 -8.93 8.14
C ARG A 18 -12.30 -9.33 9.60
N ARG A 19 -13.39 -9.81 10.21
CA ARG A 19 -13.42 -10.25 11.61
C ARG A 19 -12.48 -11.44 11.82
N GLN A 20 -12.50 -12.42 10.93
CA GLN A 20 -11.62 -13.58 10.99
C GLN A 20 -10.14 -13.15 10.92
N ARG A 21 -9.77 -12.34 9.93
CA ARG A 21 -8.40 -11.82 9.83
C ARG A 21 -7.96 -11.02 11.04
N TYR A 22 -8.86 -10.20 11.60
CA TYR A 22 -8.56 -9.43 12.79
C TYR A 22 -8.31 -10.34 14.01
N ARG A 23 -9.10 -11.41 14.18
CA ARG A 23 -8.87 -12.39 15.25
C ARG A 23 -7.52 -13.11 15.08
N GLU A 24 -7.12 -13.43 13.86
CA GLU A 24 -5.85 -14.10 13.60
C GLU A 24 -4.61 -13.20 13.79
N THR A 25 -4.70 -11.93 13.40
CA THR A 25 -3.50 -11.06 13.25
C THR A 25 -3.59 -9.71 13.94
N GLY A 26 -4.70 -9.39 14.61
CA GLY A 26 -4.94 -8.10 15.25
C GLY A 26 -5.03 -6.91 14.27
N ARG A 27 -5.00 -7.17 12.95
CA ARG A 27 -4.97 -6.14 11.90
C ARG A 27 -5.82 -6.53 10.71
N THR A 28 -6.50 -5.55 10.11
CA THR A 28 -7.28 -5.71 8.86
C THR A 28 -6.58 -5.13 7.64
N ALA A 29 -5.47 -4.40 7.84
CA ALA A 29 -4.61 -3.91 6.77
C ALA A 29 -4.03 -5.05 5.93
N ASP A 30 -3.60 -4.75 4.70
CA ASP A 30 -2.89 -5.73 3.89
C ASP A 30 -1.60 -6.15 4.62
N ARG A 31 -1.32 -7.45 4.60
CA ARG A 31 -0.12 -7.99 5.26
C ARG A 31 1.10 -7.64 4.43
N SER A 32 2.27 -7.53 5.08
CA SER A 32 3.53 -7.51 4.35
C SER A 32 3.60 -8.79 3.49
N ARG A 33 3.95 -8.62 2.21
CA ARG A 33 4.22 -9.75 1.32
C ARG A 33 5.56 -10.34 1.73
N SER A 34 5.70 -11.67 1.68
CA SER A 34 7.01 -12.30 1.73
C SER A 34 7.81 -11.92 0.47
N GLY A 35 9.13 -11.75 0.62
CA GLY A 35 10.01 -11.32 -0.46
C GLY A 35 10.57 -9.91 -0.25
N ARG A 36 10.79 -9.17 -1.35
CA ARG A 36 11.43 -7.85 -1.29
C ARG A 36 10.58 -6.87 -0.46
N PRO A 37 11.17 -6.15 0.51
CA PRO A 37 10.46 -5.14 1.28
C PRO A 37 9.96 -4.03 0.33
N ARG A 38 8.88 -3.35 0.74
CA ARG A 38 8.37 -2.19 -0.02
C ARG A 38 9.46 -1.14 -0.12
N VAL A 39 9.56 -0.49 -1.28
CA VAL A 39 10.51 0.61 -1.51
C VAL A 39 9.97 1.93 -0.96
N THR A 40 8.63 2.07 -0.93
CA THR A 40 7.92 3.26 -0.47
C THR A 40 7.24 3.04 0.89
N THR A 41 7.17 4.11 1.67
CA THR A 41 6.37 4.18 2.89
C THR A 41 4.90 4.46 2.58
N PRO A 42 3.95 4.16 3.50
CA PRO A 42 2.56 4.55 3.35
C PRO A 42 2.34 6.08 3.17
N ALA A 43 3.23 6.90 3.73
CA ALA A 43 3.18 8.35 3.56
C ALA A 43 3.60 8.78 2.15
N GLN A 44 4.66 8.17 1.60
CA GLN A 44 5.10 8.37 0.22
C GLN A 44 4.05 7.91 -0.78
N ASP A 45 3.43 6.74 -0.56
CA ASP A 45 2.33 6.25 -1.41
C ASP A 45 1.16 7.25 -1.47
N ARG A 46 0.86 7.92 -0.34
CA ARG A 46 -0.17 8.95 -0.27
C ARG A 46 0.25 10.21 -1.04
N TYR A 47 1.50 10.64 -0.91
CA TYR A 47 2.04 11.76 -1.69
C TYR A 47 1.98 11.48 -3.20
N ILE A 48 2.41 10.29 -3.63
CA ILE A 48 2.34 9.86 -5.04
C ILE A 48 0.89 9.93 -5.52
N GLN A 49 -0.04 9.28 -4.81
CA GLN A 49 -1.46 9.30 -5.19
C GLN A 49 -2.03 10.72 -5.29
N THR A 50 -1.84 11.54 -4.25
CA THR A 50 -2.39 12.90 -4.21
C THR A 50 -1.77 13.83 -5.25
N SER A 51 -0.47 13.68 -5.55
CA SER A 51 0.21 14.47 -6.58
C SER A 51 -0.35 14.20 -7.98
N HIS A 52 -0.56 12.94 -8.36
CA HIS A 52 -1.13 12.56 -9.66
C HIS A 52 -2.65 12.80 -9.75
N LEU A 53 -3.36 12.85 -8.63
CA LEU A 53 -4.76 13.27 -8.60
C LEU A 53 -4.91 14.78 -8.81
N ARG A 54 -4.01 15.60 -8.26
CA ARG A 54 -4.01 17.06 -8.41
C ARG A 54 -3.47 17.50 -9.75
N ASP A 55 -2.39 16.87 -10.20
CA ASP A 55 -1.74 17.12 -11.49
C ASP A 55 -1.69 15.81 -12.27
N ARG A 56 -2.71 15.62 -13.11
CA ARG A 56 -2.90 14.40 -13.89
C ARG A 56 -1.78 14.13 -14.89
N TYR A 57 -1.11 15.18 -15.37
CA TYR A 57 -0.06 15.08 -16.39
C TYR A 57 1.35 15.08 -15.79
N ARG A 58 1.47 15.10 -14.46
CA ARG A 58 2.74 14.95 -13.77
C ARG A 58 3.43 13.66 -14.21
N MET A 59 4.66 13.79 -14.71
CA MET A 59 5.46 12.63 -15.12
C MET A 59 5.86 11.78 -13.91
N ALA A 60 5.78 10.46 -14.06
CA ALA A 60 6.20 9.51 -13.03
C ALA A 60 7.68 9.70 -12.64
N THR A 61 8.56 9.98 -13.60
CA THR A 61 9.98 10.24 -13.38
C THR A 61 10.22 11.44 -12.45
N THR A 62 9.40 12.49 -12.59
CA THR A 62 9.47 13.67 -11.71
C THR A 62 9.07 13.31 -10.29
N THR A 63 8.03 12.48 -10.11
CA THR A 63 7.61 12.00 -8.78
C THR A 63 8.65 11.06 -8.17
N ALA A 64 9.28 10.18 -8.95
CA ALA A 64 10.33 9.29 -8.50
C ALA A 64 11.56 10.06 -7.99
N ARG A 65 11.99 11.11 -8.70
CA ARG A 65 13.14 11.93 -8.29
C ARG A 65 12.92 12.66 -6.95
N VAL A 66 11.67 12.97 -6.62
CA VAL A 66 11.29 13.67 -5.38
C VAL A 66 10.97 12.70 -4.25
N THR A 67 10.70 11.43 -4.55
CA THR A 67 10.34 10.43 -3.54
C THR A 67 11.58 9.62 -3.17
N PRO A 68 12.25 9.91 -2.03
CA PRO A 68 13.43 9.16 -1.63
C PRO A 68 13.07 7.70 -1.38
N GLU A 69 13.84 6.78 -1.94
CA GLU A 69 13.61 5.35 -1.76
C GLU A 69 14.09 4.90 -0.38
N MET A 70 13.34 4.01 0.29
CA MET A 70 13.71 3.56 1.64
C MET A 70 15.04 2.80 1.73
N HIS A 71 15.61 2.37 0.61
CA HIS A 71 16.87 1.62 0.56
C HIS A 71 18.10 2.48 0.18
N ASN A 72 17.89 3.74 -0.18
CA ASN A 72 18.96 4.69 -0.43
C ASN A 72 18.56 6.06 0.15
N PRO A 73 18.40 6.18 1.48
CA PRO A 73 18.15 7.48 2.08
C PRO A 73 19.32 8.39 1.70
N SER A 74 19.02 9.55 1.11
CA SER A 74 20.01 10.61 0.96
C SER A 74 20.37 11.10 2.36
N ILE A 75 21.43 10.54 2.94
CA ILE A 75 21.97 10.98 4.22
C ILE A 75 22.74 12.28 3.93
N SER A 76 22.16 13.41 4.33
CA SER A 76 22.90 14.68 4.37
C SER A 76 23.96 14.60 5.48
N ALA A 77 25.18 15.04 5.19
CA ALA A 77 26.25 15.29 6.17
C ALA A 77 26.07 16.66 6.82
#